data_AF-A0A943FEN2-F1
#
_entry.id   AF-A0A943FEN2-F1
#
_cell.length_a   1.000
_cell.length_b   1.000
_cell.length_c   1.000
_cell.angle_alpha   90.00
_cell.angle_beta   90.00
_cell.angle_gamma   90.00
#
_symmetry.space_group_name_H-M   'P 1'
#
loop_
_entity.id
_entity.type
_entity.pdbx_description
1 polymer ?
#
loop_
_entity_poly.entity_id
_entity_poly.type
_entity_poly.pdbx_seq_one_letter_code
_entity_poly.pdbx_strand_id
1 'polypeptide(L)'
;MQQKLILPLNRTLVTASMGNAAYRAKFGFSHYGTDMVSAVGDTTIYASGTGTLIAAGWDKYGGNVVVIRYPGAVYRPDGTAADVIFRYFHLAEIGKIPAGENAITKDTILGRYGGSGMGSKSYWSPHLHVEADTDVRYPRYSPTFTPSGEILFGRAAGATAATLRDCLDYLYRKTSAPDRQTYQTAGAPYVDQKDFAIPVLPE
;
A
#
# COMPACT_ATOMS: atom_id res chain seq x y z
N MET A 1 -5.31 -8.78 -19.25
CA MET A 1 -4.86 -7.42 -19.63
C MET A 1 -3.75 -7.01 -18.69
N GLN A 2 -2.71 -6.35 -19.20
CA GLN A 2 -1.64 -5.78 -18.39
C GLN A 2 -2.00 -4.34 -18.00
N GLN A 3 -1.67 -3.90 -16.78
CA GLN A 3 -1.87 -2.53 -16.34
C GLN A 3 -0.67 -1.99 -15.55
N LYS A 4 -0.40 -0.70 -15.71
CA LYS A 4 0.59 0.04 -14.93
C LYS A 4 -0.14 0.78 -13.82
N LEU A 5 0.19 0.49 -12.58
CA LEU A 5 -0.45 1.08 -11.41
C LEU A 5 0.14 2.47 -11.13
N ILE A 6 -0.65 3.38 -10.58
CA ILE A 6 -0.21 4.74 -10.20
C ILE A 6 -0.24 4.94 -8.69
N LEU A 7 0.53 5.92 -8.18
CA LEU A 7 0.60 6.22 -6.75
C LEU A 7 -0.80 6.36 -6.14
N PRO A 8 -1.06 5.79 -4.94
CA PRO A 8 -2.37 5.89 -4.29
C PRO A 8 -2.62 7.25 -3.62
N LEU A 9 -1.58 8.08 -3.50
CA LEU A 9 -1.66 9.45 -3.00
C LEU A 9 -1.25 10.42 -4.10
N ASN A 10 -1.78 11.65 -4.03
CA ASN A 10 -1.21 12.77 -4.76
C ASN A 10 -0.24 13.54 -3.84
N ARG A 11 0.82 14.11 -4.42
CA ARG A 11 1.91 14.76 -3.70
C ARG A 11 2.54 13.81 -2.67
N THR A 12 2.84 12.59 -3.11
CA THR A 12 3.35 11.52 -2.24
C THR A 12 4.71 11.87 -1.66
N LEU A 13 4.83 11.70 -0.35
CA LEU A 13 6.06 11.75 0.41
C LEU A 13 6.26 10.37 1.07
N VAL A 14 7.23 9.59 0.58
CA VAL A 14 7.61 8.31 1.21
C VAL A 14 8.43 8.59 2.46
N THR A 15 8.05 7.99 3.58
CA THR A 15 8.66 8.20 4.90
C THR A 15 9.43 6.99 5.41
N ALA A 16 9.11 5.78 4.94
CA ALA A 16 9.88 4.57 5.22
C ALA A 16 9.75 3.55 4.08
N SER A 17 10.88 3.03 3.61
CA SER A 17 10.97 1.97 2.61
C SER A 17 10.70 0.60 3.22
N MET A 18 10.21 -0.33 2.38
CA MET A 18 10.08 -1.73 2.76
C MET A 18 11.46 -2.33 3.04
N GLY A 19 11.59 -3.06 4.16
CA GLY A 19 12.79 -3.80 4.51
C GLY A 19 14.00 -2.94 4.93
N ASN A 20 13.85 -1.62 5.06
CA ASN A 20 14.94 -0.71 5.39
C ASN A 20 15.66 -1.12 6.70
N ALA A 21 17.00 -1.21 6.62
CA ALA A 21 17.82 -1.71 7.72
C ALA A 21 17.84 -0.78 8.94
N ALA A 22 17.85 0.54 8.73
CA ALA A 22 17.85 1.52 9.82
C ALA A 22 16.51 1.55 10.56
N TYR A 23 15.39 1.35 9.85
CA TYR A 23 14.08 1.18 10.43
C TYR A 23 14.07 -0.04 11.36
N ARG A 24 14.51 -1.19 10.85
CA ARG A 24 14.61 -2.41 11.66
C ARG A 24 15.51 -2.23 12.88
N ALA A 25 16.65 -1.56 12.74
CA ALA A 25 17.58 -1.30 13.84
C ALA A 25 16.94 -0.43 14.94
N LYS A 26 16.11 0.54 14.58
CA LYS A 26 15.43 1.41 15.55
C LYS A 26 14.22 0.76 16.21
N PHE A 27 13.37 0.09 15.44
CA PHE A 27 12.06 -0.37 15.92
C PHE A 27 12.04 -1.85 16.31
N GLY A 28 13.07 -2.62 15.96
CA GLY A 28 13.23 -4.02 16.36
C GLY A 28 12.43 -5.03 15.53
N PHE A 29 11.76 -4.59 14.47
CA PHE A 29 10.99 -5.45 13.56
C PHE A 29 11.20 -5.06 12.09
N SER A 30 11.00 -6.02 11.19
CA SER A 30 11.04 -5.78 9.74
C SER A 30 9.83 -4.97 9.29
N HIS A 31 10.06 -4.02 8.39
CA HIS A 31 9.01 -3.21 7.77
C HIS A 31 8.55 -3.89 6.47
N TYR A 32 7.33 -4.45 6.43
CA TYR A 32 6.86 -5.31 5.35
C TYR A 32 6.03 -4.59 4.26
N GLY A 33 6.04 -3.26 4.29
CA GLY A 33 5.38 -2.40 3.31
C GLY A 33 6.13 -1.07 3.19
N THR A 34 5.50 -0.11 2.52
CA THR A 34 6.02 1.27 2.41
C THR A 34 5.10 2.22 3.14
N ASP A 35 5.69 3.12 3.94
CA ASP A 35 4.97 4.18 4.62
C ASP A 35 5.05 5.46 3.78
N MET A 36 3.91 6.09 3.58
CA MET A 36 3.79 7.32 2.82
C MET A 36 2.73 8.27 3.38
N VAL A 37 2.92 9.55 3.13
CA VAL A 37 1.97 10.63 3.44
C VAL A 37 1.79 11.53 2.21
N SER A 38 0.79 12.39 2.23
CA SER A 38 0.73 13.53 1.32
C SER A 38 1.56 14.68 1.88
N ALA A 39 2.44 15.24 1.06
CA ALA A 39 3.29 16.37 1.40
C ALA A 39 2.53 17.66 1.77
N VAL A 40 1.22 17.70 1.53
CA VAL A 40 0.34 18.84 1.82
C VAL A 40 -0.79 18.51 2.80
N GLY A 41 -0.77 17.33 3.40
CA GLY A 41 -1.79 16.90 4.37
C GLY A 41 -3.11 16.41 3.78
N ASP A 42 -3.23 16.25 2.45
CA ASP A 42 -4.40 15.61 1.85
C ASP A 42 -4.34 14.10 2.08
N THR A 43 -5.15 13.60 3.01
CA THR A 43 -5.11 12.19 3.40
C THR A 43 -5.92 11.26 2.49
N THR A 44 -6.50 11.76 1.40
CA THR A 44 -7.32 10.98 0.48
C THR A 44 -6.49 9.92 -0.23
N ILE A 45 -6.95 8.66 -0.17
CA ILE A 45 -6.34 7.52 -0.83
C ILE A 45 -7.18 7.17 -2.06
N TYR A 46 -6.52 7.08 -3.21
CA TYR A 46 -7.10 6.59 -4.45
C TYR A 46 -6.59 5.18 -4.74
N ALA A 47 -7.38 4.39 -5.47
CA ALA A 47 -6.89 3.12 -5.98
C ALA A 47 -5.80 3.37 -7.02
N SER A 48 -4.90 2.41 -7.16
CA SER A 48 -3.75 2.54 -8.05
C SER A 48 -4.06 2.18 -9.49
N GLY A 49 -5.23 1.60 -9.78
CA GLY A 49 -5.62 1.14 -11.11
C GLY A 49 -6.96 0.41 -11.10
N THR A 50 -7.18 -0.40 -12.13
CA THR A 50 -8.36 -1.27 -12.22
C THR A 50 -8.21 -2.43 -11.24
N GLY A 51 -9.18 -2.67 -10.37
CA GLY A 51 -9.04 -3.74 -9.37
C GLY A 51 -10.35 -4.26 -8.80
N THR A 52 -10.22 -5.32 -7.98
CA THR A 52 -11.32 -5.96 -7.26
C THR A 52 -11.14 -5.76 -5.77
N LEU A 53 -12.17 -5.22 -5.11
CA LEU A 53 -12.21 -5.18 -3.64
C LEU A 53 -12.27 -6.62 -3.11
N ILE A 54 -11.30 -7.01 -2.29
CA ILE A 54 -11.26 -8.32 -1.63
C ILE A 54 -11.87 -8.25 -0.24
N ALA A 55 -11.46 -7.26 0.55
CA ALA A 55 -11.97 -7.03 1.88
C ALA A 55 -11.75 -5.57 2.27
N ALA A 56 -12.64 -5.05 3.11
CA ALA A 56 -12.43 -3.78 3.80
C ALA A 56 -13.13 -3.82 5.15
N GLY A 57 -12.51 -3.25 6.18
CA GLY A 57 -13.11 -3.21 7.50
C GLY A 57 -12.12 -2.84 8.59
N TRP A 58 -12.61 -2.88 9.83
CA TRP A 58 -11.77 -2.76 11.01
C TRP A 58 -11.00 -4.05 11.26
N ASP A 59 -9.69 -3.92 11.42
CA ASP A 59 -8.76 -4.92 11.89
C ASP A 59 -8.09 -4.41 13.17
N LYS A 60 -8.09 -5.21 14.23
CA LYS A 60 -7.50 -4.82 15.51
C LYS A 60 -6.06 -4.35 15.36
N TYR A 61 -5.25 -4.94 14.50
CA TYR A 61 -3.83 -4.60 14.40
C TYR A 61 -3.57 -3.58 13.28
N GLY A 62 -4.17 -3.79 12.10
CA GLY A 62 -4.03 -2.92 10.93
C GLY A 62 -4.89 -1.66 10.95
N GLY A 63 -5.84 -1.54 11.86
CA GLY A 63 -6.79 -0.42 11.91
C GLY A 63 -7.90 -0.59 10.88
N ASN A 64 -8.40 0.50 10.30
CA ASN A 64 -9.22 0.36 9.10
C ASN A 64 -8.31 -0.07 7.94
N VAL A 65 -8.63 -1.20 7.31
CA VAL A 65 -7.85 -1.82 6.25
C VAL A 65 -8.69 -1.97 4.99
N VAL A 66 -8.04 -1.82 3.84
CA VAL A 66 -8.60 -2.14 2.51
C VAL A 66 -7.64 -3.10 1.81
N VAL A 67 -8.18 -4.17 1.22
CA VAL A 67 -7.43 -5.19 0.47
C VAL A 67 -7.96 -5.24 -0.95
N ILE A 68 -7.10 -5.00 -1.94
CA ILE A 68 -7.45 -4.93 -3.35
C ILE A 68 -6.57 -5.90 -4.12
N ARG A 69 -7.17 -6.66 -5.05
CA ARG A 69 -6.44 -7.33 -6.11
C ARG A 69 -6.38 -6.43 -7.33
N TYR A 70 -5.19 -6.17 -7.83
CA TYR A 70 -4.94 -5.52 -9.11
C TYR A 70 -4.50 -6.58 -10.13
N PRO A 71 -5.35 -6.96 -11.10
CA PRO A 71 -4.97 -7.99 -12.05
C PRO A 71 -3.95 -7.51 -13.08
N GLY A 72 -3.02 -8.38 -13.47
CA GLY A 72 -2.03 -8.07 -14.51
C GLY A 72 -1.19 -6.80 -14.26
N ALA A 73 -0.90 -6.47 -13.01
CA ALA A 73 -0.05 -5.35 -12.64
C ALA A 73 1.40 -5.60 -13.10
N VAL A 74 2.03 -4.59 -13.70
CA VAL A 74 3.44 -4.69 -14.13
C VAL A 74 4.37 -4.61 -12.92
N TYR A 75 5.14 -5.67 -12.68
CA TYR A 75 6.29 -5.66 -11.80
C TYR A 75 7.49 -5.09 -12.57
N ARG A 76 7.86 -3.84 -12.29
CA ARG A 76 8.85 -3.12 -13.09
C ARG A 76 10.26 -3.73 -13.08
N PRO A 77 10.75 -4.36 -11.99
CA PRO A 77 12.12 -4.89 -11.96
C PRO A 77 12.42 -5.92 -13.06
N ASP A 78 11.44 -6.72 -13.49
CA ASP A 78 11.61 -7.70 -14.56
C ASP A 78 10.61 -7.57 -15.73
N GLY A 79 9.65 -6.64 -15.64
CA GLY A 79 8.64 -6.37 -16.66
C GLY A 79 7.50 -7.38 -16.73
N THR A 80 7.49 -8.38 -15.84
CA THR A 80 6.40 -9.36 -15.78
C THR A 80 5.09 -8.70 -15.37
N ALA A 81 3.98 -9.33 -15.74
CA ALA A 81 2.65 -8.87 -15.37
C ALA A 81 1.85 -10.01 -14.78
N ALA A 82 1.41 -9.82 -13.55
CA ALA A 82 0.61 -10.78 -12.82
C ALA A 82 -0.32 -10.04 -11.85
N ASP A 83 -1.27 -10.76 -11.29
CA ASP A 83 -2.12 -10.23 -10.25
C ASP A 83 -1.28 -9.94 -8.99
N VAL A 84 -1.52 -8.79 -8.37
CA VAL A 84 -0.89 -8.40 -7.11
C VAL A 84 -1.96 -7.96 -6.12
N ILE A 85 -1.77 -8.31 -4.86
CA ILE A 85 -2.61 -7.85 -3.76
C ILE A 85 -1.96 -6.64 -3.13
N PHE A 86 -2.71 -5.54 -3.04
CA PHE A 86 -2.33 -4.40 -2.22
C PHE A 86 -3.17 -4.38 -0.95
N ARG A 87 -2.51 -4.22 0.19
CA ARG A 87 -3.15 -4.05 1.50
C ARG A 87 -2.82 -2.65 2.01
N TYR A 88 -3.84 -1.84 2.26
CA TYR A 88 -3.76 -0.47 2.73
C TYR A 88 -4.20 -0.42 4.20
N PHE A 89 -3.33 0.09 5.07
CA PHE A 89 -3.52 0.03 6.52
C PHE A 89 -3.66 1.43 7.11
N HIS A 90 -4.07 1.45 8.38
CA HIS A 90 -4.08 2.64 9.23
C HIS A 90 -5.07 3.72 8.80
N LEU A 91 -6.10 3.38 8.03
CA LEU A 91 -7.07 4.36 7.54
C LEU A 91 -7.84 5.01 8.70
N ALA A 92 -8.10 6.31 8.61
CA ALA A 92 -9.05 7.00 9.50
C ALA A 92 -10.49 6.57 9.16
N GLU A 93 -10.78 6.47 7.86
CA GLU A 93 -12.09 6.08 7.31
C GLU A 93 -11.92 5.29 6.02
N ILE A 94 -12.88 4.40 5.75
CA ILE A 94 -12.97 3.62 4.52
C ILE A 94 -13.99 4.29 3.61
N GLY A 95 -13.62 4.49 2.35
CA GLY A 95 -14.50 5.07 1.33
C GLY A 95 -15.61 4.12 0.89
N LYS A 96 -16.53 4.64 0.07
CA LYS A 96 -17.55 3.81 -0.59
C LYS A 96 -16.92 3.11 -1.81
N ILE A 97 -16.26 1.99 -1.56
CA ILE A 97 -15.56 1.22 -2.60
C ILE A 97 -16.56 0.32 -3.34
N PRO A 98 -16.63 0.36 -4.68
CA PRO A 98 -17.50 -0.51 -5.44
C PRO A 98 -17.09 -1.98 -5.27
N ALA A 99 -18.08 -2.83 -5.02
CA ALA A 99 -17.92 -4.27 -5.05
C ALA A 99 -18.07 -4.80 -6.48
N GLY A 100 -17.46 -5.95 -6.75
CA GLY A 100 -17.50 -6.60 -8.07
C GLY A 100 -16.12 -6.72 -8.69
N GLU A 101 -16.02 -7.67 -9.62
CA GLU A 101 -14.77 -7.95 -10.33
C GLU A 101 -14.37 -6.74 -11.18
N ASN A 102 -13.17 -6.21 -10.96
CA ASN A 102 -12.60 -5.07 -11.69
C ASN A 102 -13.45 -3.78 -11.65
N ALA A 103 -14.26 -3.62 -10.62
CA ALA A 103 -15.15 -2.46 -10.46
C ALA A 103 -14.43 -1.19 -9.93
N ILE A 104 -13.23 -1.34 -9.35
CA ILE A 104 -12.40 -0.23 -8.88
C ILE A 104 -11.63 0.34 -10.08
N THR A 105 -11.41 1.65 -10.11
CA THR A 105 -10.52 2.33 -11.05
C THR A 105 -9.56 3.26 -10.31
N LYS A 106 -8.58 3.85 -11.01
CA LYS A 106 -7.68 4.85 -10.41
C LYS A 106 -8.39 6.07 -9.80
N ASP A 107 -9.64 6.32 -10.17
CA ASP A 107 -10.44 7.45 -9.67
C ASP A 107 -11.29 7.05 -8.45
N THR A 108 -11.28 5.77 -8.06
CA THR A 108 -11.98 5.28 -6.88
C THR A 108 -11.25 5.71 -5.60
N ILE A 109 -11.94 6.46 -4.74
CA ILE A 109 -11.46 6.79 -3.40
C ILE A 109 -11.61 5.56 -2.49
N LEU A 110 -10.49 5.09 -1.94
CA LEU A 110 -10.44 3.97 -1.00
C LEU A 110 -10.73 4.41 0.43
N GLY A 111 -10.53 5.68 0.74
CA GLY A 111 -10.76 6.27 2.05
C GLY A 111 -9.76 7.38 2.34
N ARG A 112 -9.50 7.60 3.63
CA ARG A 112 -8.50 8.55 4.09
C ARG A 112 -7.53 7.87 5.04
N TYR A 113 -6.23 8.04 4.84
CA TYR A 113 -5.25 7.50 5.79
C TYR A 113 -5.32 8.27 7.12
N GLY A 114 -4.95 7.58 8.19
CA GLY A 114 -4.96 8.10 9.54
C GLY A 114 -3.89 7.38 10.36
N GLY A 115 -4.18 7.14 11.64
CA GLY A 115 -3.27 6.49 12.58
C GLY A 115 -3.90 5.27 13.25
N SER A 116 -4.86 4.60 12.61
CA SER A 116 -5.59 3.52 13.28
C SER A 116 -4.80 2.21 13.32
N GLY A 117 -5.02 1.38 14.34
CA GLY A 117 -4.31 0.12 14.54
C GLY A 117 -4.12 -0.18 16.02
N MET A 118 -3.62 -1.37 16.34
CA MET A 118 -3.38 -1.81 17.72
C MET A 118 -4.56 -1.59 18.69
N GLY A 119 -5.79 -1.74 18.20
CA GLY A 119 -7.04 -1.57 18.95
C GLY A 119 -7.50 -0.13 19.13
N SER A 120 -6.83 0.86 18.52
CA SER A 120 -7.16 2.28 18.65
C SER A 120 -7.29 2.97 17.29
N LYS A 121 -8.15 3.99 17.23
CA LYS A 121 -8.35 4.82 16.02
C LYS A 121 -7.20 5.81 15.78
N SER A 122 -6.29 6.00 16.74
CA SER A 122 -5.21 7.00 16.71
C SER A 122 -3.93 6.51 17.40
N TYR A 123 -3.60 5.22 17.25
CA TYR A 123 -2.38 4.64 17.82
C TYR A 123 -1.11 5.13 17.13
N TRP A 124 -1.10 5.13 15.80
CA TRP A 124 0.03 5.53 14.99
C TRP A 124 0.00 7.03 14.69
N SER A 125 1.17 7.61 14.44
CA SER A 125 1.21 8.91 13.75
C SER A 125 0.57 8.77 12.37
N PRO A 126 -0.23 9.73 11.87
CA PRO A 126 -0.97 9.53 10.64
C PRO A 126 -0.09 9.24 9.41
N HIS A 127 -0.26 8.06 8.82
CA HIS A 127 0.43 7.64 7.59
C HIS A 127 -0.37 6.55 6.87
N LEU A 128 -0.10 6.38 5.58
CA LEU A 128 -0.55 5.23 4.82
C LEU A 128 0.56 4.20 4.78
N HIS A 129 0.28 2.98 5.24
CA HIS A 129 1.14 1.82 5.02
C HIS A 129 0.55 0.94 3.91
N VAL A 130 1.38 0.59 2.92
CA VAL A 130 0.98 -0.24 1.78
C VAL A 130 1.89 -1.46 1.64
N GLU A 131 1.31 -2.65 1.66
CA GLU A 131 1.99 -3.88 1.28
C GLU A 131 1.60 -4.29 -0.14
N ALA A 132 2.54 -4.89 -0.89
CA ALA A 132 2.27 -5.58 -2.14
C ALA A 132 2.66 -7.06 -2.01
N ASP A 133 1.78 -7.97 -2.46
CA ASP A 133 1.95 -9.41 -2.32
C ASP A 133 1.50 -10.14 -3.58
N THR A 134 2.34 -11.04 -4.10
CA THR A 134 1.97 -11.87 -5.25
C THR A 134 1.14 -13.11 -4.85
N ASP A 135 0.94 -13.37 -3.56
CA ASP A 135 0.04 -14.43 -3.09
C ASP A 135 -1.43 -14.00 -3.19
N VAL A 136 -2.02 -14.31 -4.33
CA VAL A 136 -3.45 -14.07 -4.60
C VAL A 136 -4.37 -15.15 -4.02
N ARG A 137 -3.81 -16.27 -3.53
CA ARG A 137 -4.59 -17.35 -2.89
C ARG A 137 -4.92 -16.98 -1.45
N TYR A 138 -4.03 -16.26 -0.78
CA TYR A 138 -4.17 -15.81 0.59
C TYR A 138 -4.08 -14.27 0.70
N PRO A 139 -4.96 -13.50 0.02
CA PRO A 139 -4.81 -12.05 -0.14
C PRO A 139 -4.84 -11.27 1.19
N ARG A 140 -5.43 -11.87 2.23
CA ARG A 140 -5.56 -11.28 3.57
C ARG A 140 -4.42 -11.66 4.53
N TYR A 141 -3.43 -12.44 4.09
CA TYR A 141 -2.33 -12.89 4.94
C TYR A 141 -1.20 -11.88 4.88
N SER A 142 -0.94 -11.20 6.00
CA SER A 142 0.13 -10.21 6.12
C SER A 142 1.12 -10.64 7.20
N PRO A 143 2.44 -10.64 6.92
CA PRO A 143 3.44 -10.97 7.93
C PRO A 143 3.73 -9.81 8.90
N THR A 144 3.12 -8.63 8.71
CA THR A 144 3.31 -7.44 9.56
C THR A 144 2.98 -7.70 11.02
N PHE A 145 1.96 -8.52 11.28
CA PHE A 145 1.57 -8.88 12.64
C PHE A 145 1.77 -10.37 12.90
N THR A 146 2.17 -10.72 14.13
CA THR A 146 2.14 -12.12 14.58
C THR A 146 0.70 -12.63 14.74
N PRO A 147 -0.17 -11.97 15.53
CA PRO A 147 -1.56 -12.39 15.67
C PRO A 147 -2.39 -12.04 14.43
N SER A 148 -3.54 -12.71 14.30
CA SER A 148 -4.58 -12.36 13.33
C SER A 148 -5.58 -11.38 13.93
N GLY A 149 -6.05 -10.44 13.11
CA GLY A 149 -7.22 -9.63 13.38
C GLY A 149 -8.45 -10.15 12.65
N GLU A 150 -9.45 -9.27 12.51
CA GLU A 150 -10.73 -9.56 11.86
C GLU A 150 -10.62 -9.59 10.33
N ILE A 151 -9.70 -8.81 9.75
CA ILE A 151 -9.51 -8.72 8.30
C ILE A 151 -8.20 -9.39 7.90
N LEU A 152 -7.12 -9.16 8.63
CA LEU A 152 -5.77 -9.63 8.29
C LEU A 152 -5.37 -10.84 9.14
N PHE A 153 -4.78 -11.84 8.49
CA PHE A 153 -4.27 -13.03 9.15
C PHE A 153 -2.74 -12.94 9.28
N GLY A 154 -2.26 -13.05 10.51
CA GLY A 154 -0.85 -12.84 10.85
C GLY A 154 0.02 -14.08 10.71
N ARG A 155 1.28 -13.96 11.12
CA ARG A 155 2.28 -15.04 11.06
C ARG A 155 1.87 -16.31 11.81
N ALA A 156 1.14 -16.18 12.92
CA ALA A 156 0.61 -17.33 13.67
C ALA A 156 -0.42 -18.15 12.87
N ALA A 157 -1.08 -17.53 11.88
CA ALA A 157 -1.97 -18.21 10.94
C ALA A 157 -1.25 -18.71 9.68
N GLY A 158 0.06 -18.48 9.56
CA GLY A 158 0.89 -18.93 8.43
C GLY A 158 1.29 -17.84 7.44
N ALA A 159 1.03 -16.56 7.70
CA ALA A 159 1.51 -15.49 6.83
C ALA A 159 3.04 -15.42 6.79
N THR A 160 3.61 -15.26 5.60
CA THR A 160 5.07 -15.15 5.40
C THR A 160 5.39 -13.96 4.50
N ALA A 161 6.67 -13.59 4.43
CA ALA A 161 7.15 -12.52 3.55
C ALA A 161 7.70 -13.02 2.21
N ALA A 162 7.56 -14.32 1.88
CA ALA A 162 8.21 -14.92 0.71
C ALA A 162 7.73 -14.34 -0.63
N THR A 163 6.46 -13.95 -0.69
CA THR A 163 5.77 -13.39 -1.87
C THR A 163 5.56 -11.89 -1.77
N LEU A 164 5.96 -11.27 -0.67
CA LEU A 164 5.94 -9.81 -0.55
C LEU A 164 6.91 -9.19 -1.54
N ARG A 165 6.51 -8.04 -2.05
CA ARG A 165 7.27 -7.17 -2.94
C ARG A 165 7.12 -5.75 -2.47
N ASP A 166 8.05 -4.90 -2.86
CA ASP A 166 7.91 -3.47 -2.62
C ASP A 166 6.74 -2.94 -3.47
N CYS A 167 5.78 -2.25 -2.85
CA CYS A 167 4.67 -1.67 -3.59
C CYS A 167 5.15 -0.61 -4.59
N LEU A 168 6.26 0.08 -4.30
CA LEU A 168 6.85 1.07 -5.19
C LEU A 168 7.31 0.42 -6.51
N ASP A 169 7.64 -0.88 -6.51
CA ASP A 169 8.05 -1.62 -7.72
C ASP A 169 6.93 -1.86 -8.72
N TYR A 170 5.67 -1.59 -8.36
CA TYR A 170 4.52 -1.64 -9.27
C TYR A 170 4.01 -0.26 -9.68
N LEU A 171 4.40 0.78 -8.94
CA LEU A 171 3.76 2.10 -9.03
C LEU A 171 4.48 3.02 -10.02
N TYR A 172 3.72 3.89 -10.65
CA TYR A 172 4.22 4.97 -11.50
C TYR A 172 3.66 6.30 -11.02
N ARG A 173 4.35 7.39 -11.33
CA ARG A 173 3.83 8.75 -11.17
C ARG A 173 3.12 9.17 -12.45
N LYS A 174 1.81 9.43 -12.39
CA LYS A 174 1.06 10.00 -13.53
C LYS A 174 1.10 11.53 -13.49
N THR A 175 2.04 12.13 -14.23
CA THR A 175 2.24 13.60 -14.27
C THR A 175 1.24 14.33 -15.15
N SER A 176 0.56 13.63 -16.05
CA SER A 176 -0.47 14.17 -16.93
C SER A 176 -1.81 14.38 -16.22
N ALA A 177 -2.67 15.24 -16.80
CA ALA A 177 -4.02 15.46 -16.31
C ALA A 177 -4.87 14.17 -16.34
N PRO A 178 -5.86 14.01 -15.44
CA PRO A 178 -6.22 14.93 -14.36
C PRO A 178 -5.33 14.84 -13.10
N ASP A 179 -4.53 13.77 -12.97
CA ASP A 179 -3.90 13.39 -11.69
C ASP A 179 -2.75 14.30 -11.27
N ARG A 180 -1.87 14.69 -12.21
CA ARG A 180 -0.72 15.60 -11.98
C ARG A 180 0.11 15.21 -10.74
N GLN A 181 0.39 13.92 -10.59
CA GLN A 181 1.07 13.40 -9.42
C GLN A 181 2.49 13.93 -9.30
N THR A 182 2.90 14.21 -8.07
CA THR A 182 4.29 14.47 -7.69
C THR A 182 4.73 13.47 -6.63
N TYR A 183 6.04 13.28 -6.51
CA TYR A 183 6.66 12.28 -5.65
C TYR A 183 7.94 12.85 -5.07
N GLN A 184 8.14 12.64 -3.77
CA GLN A 184 9.36 12.93 -3.04
C GLN A 184 9.53 11.94 -1.89
N THR A 185 10.67 11.99 -1.21
CA THR A 185 10.96 11.17 -0.04
C THR A 185 11.38 12.04 1.14
N ALA A 186 11.23 11.53 2.35
CA ALA A 186 11.74 12.18 3.57
C ALA A 186 13.27 12.09 3.70
N GLY A 187 13.94 11.40 2.76
CA GLY A 187 15.36 11.13 2.79
C GLY A 187 15.75 10.07 3.84
N ALA A 188 17.04 10.04 4.15
CA ALA A 188 17.61 9.14 5.14
C ALA A 188 17.05 9.41 6.56
N PRO A 189 17.07 8.41 7.47
CA PRO A 189 17.68 7.09 7.30
C PRO A 189 16.71 5.98 6.90
N TYR A 190 15.39 6.21 6.93
CA TYR A 190 14.39 5.15 6.73
C TYR A 190 13.95 4.94 5.28
N VAL A 191 14.41 5.77 4.36
CA VAL A 191 14.16 5.60 2.93
C VAL A 191 15.43 5.11 2.25
N ASP A 192 15.32 4.01 1.52
CA ASP A 192 16.40 3.45 0.72
C ASP A 192 16.64 4.30 -0.53
N GLN A 193 17.90 4.39 -0.97
CA GLN A 193 18.28 5.21 -2.12
C GLN A 193 17.54 4.79 -3.41
N LYS A 194 17.21 3.50 -3.56
CA LYS A 194 16.43 2.99 -4.70
C LYS A 194 15.05 3.65 -4.82
N ASP A 195 14.50 4.12 -3.71
CA ASP A 195 13.15 4.71 -3.64
C ASP A 195 13.16 6.23 -3.72
N PHE A 196 14.33 6.87 -3.91
CA PHE A 196 14.41 8.34 -4.06
C PHE A 196 13.70 8.85 -5.31
N ALA A 197 13.45 7.98 -6.29
CA ALA A 197 12.70 8.30 -7.48
C ALA A 197 11.75 7.16 -7.85
N ILE A 198 10.67 7.54 -8.55
CA ILE A 198 9.75 6.60 -9.18
C ILE A 198 9.56 7.02 -10.66
N PRO A 199 9.52 6.07 -11.61
CA PRO A 199 9.24 6.35 -13.01
C PRO A 199 7.93 7.07 -13.22
N VAL A 200 7.94 7.91 -14.26
CA VAL A 200 6.73 8.54 -14.81
C VAL A 200 5.97 7.50 -15.63
N LEU A 201 4.65 7.50 -15.52
CA LEU A 201 3.80 6.66 -16.36
C LEU A 201 3.97 7.09 -17.83
N PRO A 202 4.38 6.19 -18.75
CA PRO A 202 4.46 6.52 -20.17
C PRO A 202 3.07 6.85 -20.72
N GLU A 203 2.96 7.94 -21.47
CA GLU A 203 1.73 8.36 -22.17
C GLU A 203 1.42 7.46 -23.37
#